data_AF-A0A940RMP3-F1
#
_entry.id   AF-A0A940RMP3-F1
#
_cell.length_a   1.000
_cell.length_b   1.000
_cell.length_c   1.000
_cell.angle_alpha   90.00
_cell.angle_beta   90.00
_cell.angle_gamma   90.00
#
_symmetry.space_group_name_H-M   'P 1'
#
loop_
_entity.id
_entity.type
_entity.pdbx_description
1 polymer ?
#
loop_
_entity_poly.entity_id
_entity_poly.type
_entity_poly.pdbx_seq_one_letter_code
_entity_poly.pdbx_strand_id
1 'polypeptide(L)' 'MSQPDYRALAAKCRAEAELATLENVRERCLRAEAAWLDMAVRQERVVNSRAARVAPALGQ' A
#
# COMPACT_ATOMS: atom_id res chain seq x y z
N MET A 1 -2.65 4.29 17.76
CA MET A 1 -3.26 3.57 16.62
C MET A 1 -2.14 3.09 15.71
N SER A 2 -2.04 1.78 15.46
CA SER A 2 -1.06 1.24 14.50
C SER A 2 -1.41 1.70 13.08
N GLN A 3 -0.41 2.05 12.27
CA GLN A 3 -0.66 2.37 10.87
C GLN A 3 -1.17 1.12 10.15
N PRO A 4 -2.23 1.21 9.33
CA PRO A 4 -2.75 0.06 8.59
C PRO A 4 -1.69 -0.48 7.62
N ASP A 5 -1.64 -1.81 7.46
CA ASP A 5 -0.78 -2.47 6.47
C ASP A 5 -1.48 -2.43 5.10
N TYR A 6 -1.14 -1.41 4.32
CA TYR A 6 -1.72 -1.22 2.98
C TYR A 6 -1.35 -2.34 2.00
N ARG A 7 -0.22 -3.05 2.19
CA ARG A 7 0.15 -4.20 1.35
C ARG A 7 -0.74 -5.39 1.65
N ALA A 8 -1.01 -5.67 2.93
CA ALA A 8 -1.94 -6.72 3.33
C ALA A 8 -3.36 -6.46 2.81
N LEU A 9 -3.82 -5.20 2.84
CA LEU A 9 -5.12 -4.81 2.29
C LEU A 9 -5.18 -4.99 0.77
N ALA A 10 -4.13 -4.60 0.04
CA ALA A 10 -4.03 -4.85 -1.39
C ALA A 10 -4.09 -6.35 -1.73
N ALA A 11 -3.32 -7.18 -1.01
CA ALA A 11 -3.31 -8.63 -1.21
C ALA A 11 -4.69 -9.26 -0.94
N LYS A 12 -5.41 -8.78 0.08
CA LYS A 12 -6.78 -9.21 0.35
C LYS A 12 -7.71 -8.87 -0.81
N CYS A 13 -7.68 -7.62 -1.31
CA CYS A 13 -8.48 -7.23 -2.47
C CYS A 13 -8.15 -8.06 -3.72
N ARG A 14 -6.87 -8.42 -3.91
CA ARG A 14 -6.47 -9.31 -5.00
C ARG A 14 -7.07 -10.70 -4.85
N ALA A 15 -6.99 -11.29 -3.66
CA ALA A 15 -7.60 -12.59 -3.39
C ALA A 15 -9.13 -12.58 -3.62
N GLU A 16 -9.81 -11.50 -3.20
CA GLU A 16 -11.24 -11.32 -3.47
C GLU A 16 -11.55 -11.19 -4.97
N ALA A 17 -10.69 -10.52 -5.75
CA ALA A 17 -10.83 -10.42 -7.19
C ALA A 17 -10.67 -11.78 -7.89
N GLU A 18 -9.77 -12.65 -7.43
CA GLU A 18 -9.61 -14.01 -7.97
C GLU A 18 -10.79 -14.93 -7.63
N LEU A 19 -11.46 -14.71 -6.48
CA LEU A 19 -12.66 -15.45 -6.08
C LEU A 19 -13.96 -14.90 -6.68
N ALA A 20 -13.93 -13.68 -7.23
CA ALA A 20 -15.12 -13.03 -7.76
C ALA A 20 -15.61 -13.74 -9.03
N THR A 21 -16.87 -14.18 -9.00
CA THR A 21 -17.55 -14.79 -10.15
C THR A 21 -18.21 -13.78 -11.08
N LEU A 22 -18.39 -12.54 -10.60
CA LEU A 22 -18.94 -11.42 -11.37
C LEU A 22 -17.83 -10.46 -11.74
N GLU A 23 -17.77 -10.09 -13.03
CA GLU A 23 -16.74 -9.20 -13.58
C GLU A 23 -16.74 -7.82 -12.91
N ASN A 24 -17.91 -7.24 -12.67
CA ASN A 24 -18.02 -5.95 -11.98
C ASN A 24 -17.47 -5.97 -10.55
N VAL A 25 -17.59 -7.10 -9.85
CA VAL A 25 -17.02 -7.30 -8.51
C VAL A 25 -15.50 -7.44 -8.63
N ARG A 26 -15.02 -8.25 -9.59
CA ARG A 26 -13.59 -8.41 -9.86
C ARG A 26 -12.93 -7.06 -10.14
N GLU A 27 -13.50 -6.26 -11.04
CA GLU A 27 -13.00 -4.93 -11.37
C GLU A 27 -12.94 -4.01 -10.15
N ARG A 28 -14.01 -4.00 -9.33
CA ARG A 28 -14.04 -3.17 -8.12
C ARG A 28 -12.93 -3.58 -7.15
N CYS A 29 -12.72 -4.88 -6.96
CA CYS A 29 -11.65 -5.41 -6.11
C CYS A 29 -10.26 -5.04 -6.66
N LEU A 30 -10.03 -5.12 -7.97
CA LEU A 30 -8.77 -4.70 -8.60
C LEU A 30 -8.53 -3.18 -8.49
N ARG A 31 -9.57 -2.35 -8.63
CA ARG A 31 -9.45 -0.89 -8.39
C ARG A 31 -9.10 -0.59 -6.93
N ALA A 32 -9.68 -1.34 -5.99
CA ALA A 32 -9.34 -1.22 -4.58
C ALA A 32 -7.89 -1.65 -4.30
N GLU A 33 -7.44 -2.78 -4.86
CA GLU A 33 -6.03 -3.22 -4.80
C GLU A 33 -5.09 -2.11 -5.26
N ALA A 34 -5.35 -1.50 -6.42
CA ALA A 34 -4.53 -0.42 -6.94
C ALA A 34 -4.46 0.79 -5.99
N ALA A 35 -5.60 1.20 -5.42
CA ALA A 35 -5.64 2.30 -4.46
C ALA A 35 -4.84 1.99 -3.17
N TRP A 36 -4.90 0.75 -2.68
CA TRP A 36 -4.12 0.32 -1.53
C TRP A 36 -2.62 0.28 -1.83
N LEU A 37 -2.22 -0.21 -3.01
CA LEU A 37 -0.82 -0.20 -3.45
C LEU A 37 -0.27 1.22 -3.55
N ASP A 38 -1.03 2.17 -4.08
CA ASP A 38 -0.64 3.58 -4.12
C ASP A 38 -0.39 4.15 -2.72
N MET A 39 -1.21 3.78 -1.74
CA MET A 39 -1.02 4.20 -0.35
C MET A 39 0.18 3.52 0.31
N ALA A 40 0.43 2.24 0.02
CA ALA A 40 1.63 1.54 0.46
C ALA A 40 2.89 2.26 -0.03
N VAL A 41 2.95 2.60 -1.32
CA VAL A 41 4.07 3.33 -1.91
C VAL A 41 4.24 4.71 -1.26
N ARG A 42 3.14 5.43 -1.00
CA ARG A 42 3.22 6.73 -0.30
C ARG A 42 3.74 6.58 1.13
N GLN A 43 3.28 5.57 1.86
CA GLN A 43 3.75 5.28 3.22
C GLN A 43 5.24 4.95 3.23
N GLU A 44 5.69 4.07 2.34
CA GLU A 44 7.11 3.71 2.16
C GLU A 44 7.96 4.96 1.88
N ARG A 45 7.49 5.86 1.01
CA ARG A 45 8.19 7.13 0.71
C ARG A 45 8.30 8.05 1.93
N VAL A 46 7.24 8.16 2.73
CA VAL A 46 7.26 8.97 3.97
C VAL A 46 8.24 8.39 5.00
N VAL A 47 8.21 7.07 5.19
CA VAL A 47 9.14 6.37 6.08
C VAL A 47 10.59 6.56 5.63
N ASN A 48 10.87 6.37 4.34
CA ASN A 48 12.21 6.56 3.79
C ASN A 48 12.69 8.01 3.88
N SER A 49 11.81 8.98 3.61
CA SER A 49 12.14 10.41 3.74
C SER A 49 12.43 10.80 5.18
N ARG A 50 11.70 10.22 6.14
CA ARG A 50 11.98 10.41 7.57
C ARG A 50 13.31 9.78 7.96
N ALA A 51 13.61 8.56 7.51
CA ALA A 51 14.89 7.91 7.76
C ALA A 51 16.07 8.75 7.23
N ALA A 52 15.94 9.30 6.02
CA ALA A 52 16.94 10.17 5.42
C ALA A 52 17.17 11.48 6.19
N ARG A 53 16.12 12.03 6.83
CA ARG A 53 16.21 13.27 7.64
C ARG A 53 16.79 13.05 9.04
N VAL A 54 16.70 11.83 9.57
CA VAL A 54 17.16 11.48 10.91
C VAL A 54 18.58 10.90 10.88
N ALA A 55 19.11 10.55 9.70
CA ALA A 55 20.54 10.35 9.53
C ALA A 55 21.25 11.68 9.85
N PRO A 56 22.02 11.78 10.95
CA PRO A 56 22.79 12.97 11.22
C PRO A 56 23.74 13.18 10.03
N ALA A 57 23.87 14.43 9.59
CA ALA A 57 24.96 14.83 8.71
C ALA A 57 26.27 14.53 9.46
N LEU A 58 26.81 13.32 9.28
CA LEU A 58 28.15 12.98 9.67
C LEU A 58 29.08 13.70 8.68
N GLY A 59 29.57 14.86 9.11
CA GLY A 59 30.71 15.53 8.48
C GLY A 59 30.35 16.81 7.71
N GLN A 60 30.36 17.94 8.44
CA GLN A 60 31.09 19.14 8.04
C GLN A 60 31.88 19.61 9.26
#